data_AF-A0A8X6LDN9-F1
#
_entry.id   AF-A0A8X6LDN9-F1
#
_cell.length_a   1.000
_cell.length_b   1.000
_cell.length_c   1.000
_cell.angle_alpha   90.00
_cell.angle_beta   90.00
_cell.angle_gamma   90.00
#
_symmetry.space_group_name_H-M   'P 1'
#
loop_
_entity.id
_entity.type
_entity.pdbx_description
1 polymer ?
#
loop_
_entity_poly.entity_id
_entity_poly.type
_entity_poly.pdbx_seq_one_letter_code
_entity_poly.pdbx_strand_id
1 'polypeptide(L)'
;MTAKIGTLCNTTVNLRQLTTVGIVKKLETWVPHALTEKQHLRPLETCKSPQEREADGQQNIQKLEKEFLPNPLYSPELSLTDYIMFHLLGRWLRGKQFPNLDALIQGVRKVFDQYNANFCHHGITSQTRWVKCI
;
A
#
# COMPACT_ATOMS: atom_id res chain seq x y z
N MET A 1 39.64 -8.32 7.96
CA MET A 1 38.42 -8.86 8.61
C MET A 1 37.20 -8.24 7.95
N THR A 2 36.60 -8.98 7.04
CA THR A 2 35.60 -8.53 6.05
C THR A 2 34.21 -8.39 6.67
N ALA A 3 33.65 -7.18 6.64
CA ALA A 3 32.25 -6.95 6.98
C ALA A 3 31.37 -7.50 5.85
N LYS A 4 30.49 -8.46 6.15
CA LYS A 4 29.48 -8.94 5.20
C LYS A 4 28.46 -7.81 4.95
N ILE A 5 28.54 -7.21 3.78
CA ILE A 5 27.59 -6.22 3.28
C ILE A 5 26.41 -7.00 2.70
N GLY A 6 25.33 -7.12 3.48
CA GLY A 6 24.08 -7.72 3.01
C GLY A 6 23.32 -6.71 2.15
N THR A 7 23.31 -6.91 0.84
CA THR A 7 22.61 -6.05 -0.12
C THR A 7 21.13 -6.41 -0.18
N LEU A 8 20.25 -5.45 0.12
CA LEU A 8 18.90 -5.38 -0.43
C LEU A 8 18.48 -3.89 -0.42
N CYS A 9 18.17 -3.39 -1.62
CA CYS A 9 17.61 -2.07 -1.99
C CYS A 9 18.29 -0.78 -1.46
N ASN A 10 19.26 -0.28 -2.24
CA ASN A 10 19.56 1.14 -2.53
C ASN A 10 19.69 2.19 -1.42
N THR A 11 19.85 1.80 -0.15
CA THR A 11 20.41 2.70 0.87
C THR A 11 21.52 1.98 1.63
N THR A 12 22.71 2.58 1.66
CA THR A 12 23.84 2.07 2.45
C THR A 12 23.58 2.35 3.92
N VAL A 13 22.69 1.57 4.53
CA VAL A 13 22.41 1.68 5.96
C VAL A 13 23.58 1.09 6.73
N ASN A 14 24.31 1.93 7.48
CA ASN A 14 25.43 1.49 8.30
C ASN A 14 24.90 0.70 9.51
N LEU A 15 24.91 -0.63 9.38
CA LEU A 15 24.40 -1.57 10.37
C LEU A 15 25.02 -1.36 11.77
N ARG A 16 26.29 -0.96 11.85
CA ARG A 16 26.99 -0.77 13.12
C ARG A 16 26.45 0.45 13.88
N GLN A 17 26.22 1.55 13.18
CA GLN A 17 25.65 2.76 13.79
C GLN A 17 24.23 2.52 14.30
N LEU A 18 23.40 1.78 13.55
CA LEU A 18 22.05 1.45 13.98
C LEU A 18 22.03 0.58 15.23
N THR A 19 22.92 -0.42 15.31
CA THR A 19 23.04 -1.22 16.54
C THR A 19 23.51 -0.39 17.74
N THR A 20 24.39 0.60 17.54
CA THR A 20 24.83 1.52 18.60
C THR A 20 23.69 2.41 19.11
N VAL A 21 22.76 2.79 18.24
CA VAL A 21 21.57 3.58 18.59
C VAL A 21 20.39 2.69 19.03
N GLY A 22 20.61 1.37 19.16
CA GLY A 22 19.60 0.43 19.62
C GLY A 22 18.46 0.22 18.64
N ILE A 23 18.72 0.23 17.33
CA ILE A 23 17.74 -0.05 16.26
C ILE A 23 18.07 -1.41 15.65
N VAL A 24 17.07 -2.28 15.50
CA VAL A 24 17.19 -3.65 14.96
C VAL A 24 16.19 -3.90 13.84
N LYS A 25 16.55 -4.78 12.89
CA LYS A 25 15.64 -5.19 11.81
C LYS A 25 14.77 -6.35 12.27
N LYS A 26 13.44 -6.18 12.24
CA LYS A 26 12.44 -7.22 12.53
C LYS A 26 11.39 -7.22 11.42
N LEU A 27 11.09 -8.39 10.84
CA LEU A 27 10.07 -8.54 9.78
C LEU A 27 10.20 -7.47 8.68
N GLU A 28 11.41 -7.33 8.15
CA GLU A 28 11.77 -6.36 7.10
C GLU A 28 11.70 -4.86 7.48
N THR A 29 11.28 -4.52 8.69
CA THR A 29 11.18 -3.13 9.18
C THR A 29 12.25 -2.83 10.24
N TRP A 30 12.79 -1.61 10.24
CA TRP A 30 13.73 -1.15 11.27
C TRP A 30 12.97 -0.59 12.48
N VAL A 31 13.16 -1.21 13.65
CA VAL A 31 12.40 -0.90 14.86
C VAL A 31 13.38 -0.76 16.05
N PRO A 32 13.15 0.19 16.99
CA PRO A 32 13.92 0.24 18.24
C PRO A 32 13.96 -1.11 18.96
N HIS A 33 15.10 -1.40 19.59
CA HIS A 33 15.39 -2.66 20.27
C HIS A 33 14.46 -2.90 21.46
N ALA A 34 14.17 -1.83 22.20
CA ALA A 34 13.12 -1.76 23.20
C ALA A 34 12.09 -0.73 22.75
N LEU A 35 10.83 -1.15 22.61
CA LEU A 35 9.73 -0.21 22.44
C LEU A 35 9.47 0.46 23.78
N THR A 36 9.28 1.77 23.78
CA THR A 36 8.81 2.51 24.95
C THR A 36 7.38 2.09 25.31
N GLU A 37 6.99 2.22 26.57
CA GLU A 37 5.63 1.91 27.02
C GLU A 37 4.56 2.64 26.18
N LYS A 38 4.81 3.90 25.80
CA LYS A 38 3.98 4.67 24.87
C LYS A 38 3.87 4.02 23.48
N GLN A 39 4.92 3.39 22.98
CA GLN A 39 4.90 2.68 21.70
C GLN A 39 4.16 1.33 21.79
N HIS A 40 4.21 0.67 22.95
CA HIS A 40 3.44 -0.55 23.21
C HIS A 40 1.93 -0.29 23.33
N LEU A 41 1.54 0.88 23.84
CA LEU A 41 0.14 1.24 24.04
C LEU A 41 -0.51 1.87 22.80
N ARG A 42 0.29 2.41 21.86
CA ARG A 42 -0.25 3.07 20.65
C ARG A 42 -1.21 2.19 19.83
N PRO A 43 -0.95 0.88 19.61
CA PRO A 43 -1.91 0.02 18.93
C PRO A 43 -3.23 -0.11 19.70
N LEU A 44 -3.20 -0.17 21.03
CA LEU A 44 -4.41 -0.28 21.86
C LEU A 44 -5.26 1.00 21.83
N GLU A 45 -4.63 2.17 21.68
CA GLU A 45 -5.35 3.45 21.67
C GLU A 45 -5.87 3.86 20.29
N THR A 46 -5.28 3.36 19.20
CA THR A 46 -5.59 3.85 17.83
C THR A 46 -6.09 2.77 16.86
N CYS A 47 -5.92 1.49 17.17
CA CYS A 47 -6.37 0.43 16.27
C CYS A 47 -7.86 0.15 16.47
N LYS A 48 -8.70 0.71 15.59
CA LYS A 48 -10.04 0.14 15.33
C LYS A 48 -9.90 -1.30 14.86
N SER A 49 -10.69 -2.23 15.38
CA SER A 49 -10.81 -3.59 14.85
C SER A 49 -11.34 -3.59 13.40
N PRO A 50 -11.13 -4.65 12.62
CA PRO A 50 -11.71 -4.75 11.27
C PRO A 50 -13.22 -4.48 11.24
N GLN A 51 -13.95 -4.98 12.26
CA GLN A 51 -15.39 -4.80 12.41
C GLN A 51 -15.77 -3.34 12.68
N GLU A 52 -15.03 -2.64 13.56
CA GLU A 52 -15.27 -1.23 13.84
C GLU A 52 -14.96 -0.33 12.63
N ARG A 53 -13.94 -0.68 11.83
CA ARG A 53 -13.62 0.04 10.58
C ARG A 53 -14.72 -0.16 9.53
N GLU A 54 -15.26 -1.38 9.44
CA GLU A 54 -16.36 -1.69 8.53
C GLU A 54 -17.64 -0.94 8.93
N ALA A 55 -17.99 -0.93 10.22
CA ALA A 55 -19.14 -0.21 10.74
C ALA A 55 -19.04 1.31 10.50
N ASP A 56 -17.87 1.91 10.77
CA ASP A 56 -17.60 3.33 10.49
C ASP A 56 -17.72 3.65 8.98
N GLY A 57 -17.21 2.76 8.14
CA GLY A 57 -17.35 2.85 6.69
C GLY A 57 -18.81 2.81 6.23
N GLN A 58 -19.60 1.85 6.74
CA GLN A 58 -21.02 1.70 6.41
C GLN A 58 -21.84 2.93 6.84
N GLN A 59 -21.59 3.47 8.03
CA GLN A 59 -22.25 4.69 8.52
C GLN A 59 -21.95 5.90 7.63
N ASN A 60 -20.69 6.06 7.22
CA ASN A 60 -20.31 7.16 6.34
C ASN A 60 -20.90 7.01 4.92
N ILE A 61 -21.02 5.79 4.40
CA ILE A 61 -21.62 5.51 3.09
C ILE A 61 -23.14 5.76 3.11
N GLN A 62 -23.84 5.36 4.18
CA GLN A 62 -25.26 5.67 4.37
C GLN A 62 -25.50 7.19 4.38
N LYS A 63 -24.63 7.95 5.06
CA LYS A 63 -24.68 9.41 5.08
C LYS A 63 -24.49 10.05 3.70
N LEU A 64 -23.76 9.39 2.80
CA LEU A 64 -23.51 9.84 1.44
C LEU A 64 -24.57 9.36 0.43
N GLU A 65 -25.61 8.66 0.89
CA GLU A 65 -26.67 8.07 0.05
C GLU A 65 -26.12 7.19 -1.09
N LYS A 66 -25.00 6.50 -0.85
CA LYS A 66 -24.39 5.58 -1.82
C LYS A 66 -24.72 4.13 -1.50
N GLU A 67 -24.96 3.35 -2.54
CA GLU A 67 -25.16 1.91 -2.41
C GLU A 67 -23.82 1.19 -2.18
N PHE A 68 -23.85 0.18 -1.31
CA PHE A 68 -22.71 -0.67 -1.04
C PHE A 68 -22.71 -1.86 -2.01
N LEU A 69 -21.66 -1.98 -2.83
CA LEU A 69 -21.46 -3.15 -3.68
C LEU A 69 -20.70 -4.23 -2.86
N PRO A 70 -21.31 -5.41 -2.60
CA PRO A 70 -20.62 -6.46 -1.86
C PRO A 70 -19.38 -6.93 -2.62
N ASN A 71 -18.21 -6.87 -1.97
CA ASN A 71 -16.96 -7.40 -2.50
C ASN A 71 -16.50 -8.56 -1.60
N PRO A 72 -16.27 -9.76 -2.14
CA PRO A 72 -15.71 -10.86 -1.37
C PRO A 72 -14.33 -10.49 -0.79
N LEU A 73 -14.04 -11.03 0.39
CA LEU A 73 -12.73 -10.88 1.02
C LEU A 73 -11.64 -11.49 0.11
N TYR A 74 -10.51 -10.80 0.01
CA TYR A 74 -9.33 -11.25 -0.75
C TYR A 74 -9.58 -11.53 -2.23
N SER A 75 -10.40 -10.72 -2.91
CA SER A 75 -10.64 -10.85 -4.35
C SER A 75 -10.03 -9.70 -5.18
N PRO A 76 -8.69 -9.61 -5.26
CA PRO A 76 -8.02 -8.55 -6.02
C PRO A 76 -8.33 -8.62 -7.53
N GLU A 77 -8.64 -9.79 -8.07
CA GLU A 77 -9.10 -9.98 -9.45
C GLU A 77 -10.45 -9.31 -9.77
N LEU A 78 -11.29 -9.07 -8.77
CA LEU A 78 -12.57 -8.35 -8.90
C LEU A 78 -12.41 -6.84 -8.67
N SER A 79 -11.36 -6.41 -7.99
CA SER A 79 -11.03 -5.00 -7.80
C SER A 79 -10.38 -4.42 -9.05
N LEU A 80 -11.05 -3.44 -9.66
CA LEU A 80 -10.49 -2.68 -10.79
C LEU A 80 -9.17 -2.00 -10.43
N THR A 81 -9.05 -1.53 -9.18
CA THR A 81 -7.85 -0.86 -8.68
C THR A 81 -6.68 -1.83 -8.61
N ASP A 82 -6.88 -3.00 -8.02
CA ASP A 82 -5.81 -3.97 -7.82
C ASP A 82 -5.38 -4.62 -9.14
N TYR A 83 -6.35 -5.06 -9.95
CA TYR A 83 -6.06 -5.75 -11.19
C TYR A 83 -5.53 -4.82 -12.29
N ILE A 84 -6.14 -3.65 -12.49
CA ILE A 84 -5.80 -2.76 -13.61
C ILE A 84 -4.81 -1.69 -13.17
N MET A 85 -5.17 -0.87 -12.17
CA MET A 85 -4.43 0.36 -11.84
C MET A 85 -3.07 0.05 -11.22
N PHE A 86 -3.01 -0.80 -10.21
CA PHE A 86 -1.75 -1.13 -9.54
C PHE A 86 -0.84 -2.00 -10.40
N HIS A 87 -1.40 -2.83 -11.28
CA HIS A 87 -0.60 -3.56 -12.26
C HIS A 87 0.13 -2.61 -13.23
N LEU A 88 -0.60 -1.63 -13.79
CA LEU A 88 -0.02 -0.62 -14.69
C LEU A 88 0.99 0.26 -13.98
N LEU A 89 0.66 0.71 -12.77
CA LEU A 89 1.54 1.52 -11.97
C LEU A 89 2.81 0.75 -11.60
N GLY A 90 2.69 -0.52 -11.20
CA GLY A 90 3.82 -1.40 -10.91
C GLY A 90 4.73 -1.62 -12.11
N ARG A 91 4.17 -1.73 -13.32
CA ARG A 91 4.95 -1.78 -14.56
C ARG A 91 5.68 -0.47 -14.83
N TRP A 92 5.04 0.67 -14.59
CA TRP A 92 5.65 1.99 -14.78
C TRP A 92 6.72 2.31 -13.73
N LEU A 93 6.50 1.92 -12.48
CA LEU A 93 7.44 2.13 -11.37
C LEU A 93 8.72 1.28 -11.49
N ARG A 94 8.67 0.18 -12.26
CA ARG A 94 9.77 -0.79 -12.33
C ARG A 94 11.07 -0.12 -12.79
N GLY A 95 12.10 -0.21 -11.95
CA GLY A 95 13.43 0.32 -12.23
C GLY A 95 13.56 1.85 -12.12
N LYS A 96 12.50 2.57 -11.76
CA LYS A 96 12.58 4.01 -11.52
C LYS A 96 13.07 4.30 -10.11
N GLN A 97 13.92 5.31 -9.98
CA GLN A 97 14.28 5.92 -8.71
C GLN A 97 13.80 7.36 -8.70
N PHE A 98 13.32 7.83 -7.55
CA PHE A 98 12.82 9.18 -7.39
C PHE A 98 13.63 9.89 -6.30
N PRO A 99 14.07 11.13 -6.53
CA PRO A 99 14.89 11.87 -5.57
C PRO A 99 14.11 12.31 -4.32
N ASN A 100 12.79 12.47 -4.44
CA ASN A 100 11.90 12.86 -3.34
C ASN A 100 10.45 12.41 -3.61
N LEU A 101 9.60 12.56 -2.59
CA LEU A 101 8.18 12.20 -2.65
C LEU A 101 7.42 13.04 -3.69
N ASP A 102 7.77 14.31 -3.87
CA ASP A 102 7.09 15.20 -4.79
C ASP A 102 7.29 14.78 -6.25
N ALA A 103 8.51 14.39 -6.63
CA ALA A 103 8.83 13.84 -7.95
C ALA A 103 8.06 12.54 -8.22
N LEU A 104 7.87 11.70 -7.20
CA LEU A 104 7.02 10.51 -7.30
C LEU A 104 5.56 10.91 -7.54
N ILE A 105 5.00 11.81 -6.72
CA ILE A 105 3.60 12.25 -6.85
C ILE A 105 3.34 12.86 -8.24
N GLN A 106 4.22 13.76 -8.70
CA GLN A 106 4.11 14.36 -10.03
C GLN A 106 4.21 13.31 -11.15
N GLY A 107 5.13 12.35 -11.01
CA GLY A 107 5.27 11.27 -11.98
C GLY A 107 4.02 10.39 -12.06
N VAL A 108 3.44 10.02 -10.91
CA VAL A 108 2.21 9.25 -10.83
C VAL A 108 1.04 10.02 -11.43
N ARG A 109 0.91 11.34 -11.15
CA ARG A 109 -0.11 12.19 -11.77
C ARG A 109 -0.03 12.18 -13.29
N LYS A 110 1.17 12.38 -13.85
CA LYS A 110 1.39 12.33 -15.30
C LYS A 110 1.01 11.00 -15.92
N VAL A 111 1.19 9.88 -15.20
CA VAL A 111 0.75 8.56 -15.67
C VAL A 111 -0.76 8.50 -15.77
N PHE A 112 -1.47 9.01 -14.76
CA PHE A 112 -2.93 9.05 -14.79
C PHE A 112 -3.50 10.02 -15.83
N ASP A 113 -2.84 11.15 -16.06
CA ASP A 113 -3.23 12.11 -17.11
C ASP A 113 -3.15 11.53 -18.53
N GLN A 114 -2.35 10.49 -18.74
CA GLN A 114 -2.25 9.79 -20.02
C GLN A 114 -3.41 8.83 -20.28
N TYR A 115 -4.13 8.39 -19.25
CA TYR A 115 -5.27 7.50 -19.41
C TYR A 115 -6.55 8.31 -19.62
N ASN A 116 -7.25 8.03 -20.73
CA ASN A 116 -8.51 8.68 -21.03
C ASN A 116 -9.68 8.06 -20.25
N ALA A 117 -10.83 8.74 -20.24
CA ALA A 117 -12.06 8.23 -19.63
C ALA A 117 -12.46 6.83 -20.16
N ASN A 118 -12.12 6.53 -21.42
CA ASN A 118 -12.40 5.24 -22.06
C ASN A 118 -11.61 4.08 -21.41
N PHE A 119 -10.43 4.34 -20.85
CA PHE A 119 -9.63 3.36 -20.14
C PHE A 119 -10.37 2.83 -18.90
N CYS A 120 -10.84 3.75 -18.05
CA CYS A 120 -11.64 3.42 -16.88
C CYS A 120 -12.96 2.75 -17.29
N HIS A 121 -13.61 3.27 -18.33
CA HIS A 121 -14.84 2.69 -18.85
C HIS A 121 -14.63 1.23 -19.25
N HIS A 122 -13.64 0.92 -20.07
CA HIS A 122 -13.39 -0.45 -20.54
C HIS A 122 -13.08 -1.43 -19.39
N GLY A 123 -12.36 -0.96 -18.36
CA GLY A 123 -12.15 -1.71 -17.13
C GLY A 123 -13.47 -2.05 -16.44
N ILE A 124 -14.32 -1.05 -16.22
CA ILE A 124 -15.62 -1.18 -15.53
C ILE A 124 -16.59 -2.07 -16.33
N THR A 125 -16.65 -1.94 -17.66
CA THR A 125 -17.60 -2.72 -18.49
C THR A 125 -17.15 -4.15 -18.75
N SER A 126 -15.92 -4.52 -18.37
CA SER A 126 -15.41 -5.88 -18.55
C SER A 126 -16.06 -6.88 -17.57
N GLN A 127 -17.29 -7.31 -17.89
CA GLN A 127 -18.08 -8.28 -17.12
C GLN A 127 -17.48 -9.70 -17.13
N THR A 128 -16.52 -9.95 -18.02
CA THR A 128 -15.86 -11.25 -18.19
C THR A 128 -15.16 -11.76 -16.93
N ARG A 129 -14.86 -10.88 -15.98
CA ARG A 129 -14.20 -11.26 -14.71
C ARG A 129 -15.18 -11.89 -13.74
N TRP A 130 -16.32 -11.24 -13.53
CA TRP A 130 -17.39 -11.77 -12.69
C TRP A 130 -17.84 -13.15 -13.17
N VAL A 131 -17.92 -13.36 -14.48
CA VAL A 131 -18.26 -14.65 -15.09
C VAL A 131 -17.18 -15.72 -14.88
N LYS A 132 -15.90 -15.36 -14.75
CA LYS A 132 -14.80 -16.31 -14.49
C LYS A 132 -14.65 -16.71 -13.02
N CYS A 133 -15.26 -15.95 -12.11
CA CYS A 133 -15.25 -16.22 -10.67
C CYS A 133 -16.40 -17.11 -10.21
N ILE A 134 -17.34 -17.45 -11.11
CA ILE A 134 -18.45 -18.41 -10.92
C ILE A 134 -17.99 -19.77 -11.46
#